data_AF-A0A0C9VJ04-F1
#
_entry.id   AF-A0A0C9VJ04-F1
#
_cell.length_a   1.000
_cell.length_b   1.000
_cell.length_c   1.000
_cell.angle_alpha   90.00
_cell.angle_beta   90.00
_cell.angle_gamma   90.00
#
_symmetry.space_group_name_H-M   'P 1'
#
loop_
_entity.id
_entity.type
_entity.pdbx_description
1 polymer ?
#
loop_
_entity_poly.entity_id
_entity_poly.type
_entity_poly.pdbx_seq_one_letter_code
_entity_poly.pdbx_strand_id
1 'polypeptide(L)'
;MKIVGDHDAQILNDQQVTAKLTARTLNISFVHVLDVKQTLKTSQEAARSGIAASFSLVARGVAGMAWAPMSAFGTVGIIRACFSGATNGWLRETLSLRTPTSDAAIGMDLELMDSPRASKVRKHMDHPLGVICDAKECLSDTEFGGERKHTSWKDVYAFDLQTLSMLDRLPDTNPDYGLQVLMYAQYDFQRKHHTKFQIVSLSLSLAKIMEIYVLWAMGAYYAGLVSALPWLYFFLVALGVEVKEVVLKRRPENEPGHLDIITGKLPRVGQEGGARKVVLGVSENPKRSLEWKIM
;
A
#
# COMPACT_ATOMS: atom_id res chain seq x y z
N MET A 1 34.07 -28.53 1.68
CA MET A 1 32.76 -27.85 1.82
C MET A 1 32.10 -28.44 3.06
N LYS A 2 32.13 -27.74 4.20
CA LYS A 2 31.75 -28.29 5.52
C LYS A 2 30.64 -27.44 6.14
N ILE A 3 29.44 -28.02 6.15
CA ILE A 3 28.34 -27.94 7.12
C ILE A 3 27.86 -26.54 7.52
N VAL A 4 26.74 -26.14 6.90
CA VAL A 4 25.75 -25.17 7.41
C VAL A 4 25.22 -25.72 8.73
N GLY A 5 25.30 -24.93 9.80
CA GLY A 5 24.82 -25.29 11.13
C GLY A 5 23.32 -25.52 11.13
N ASP A 6 22.90 -26.62 11.76
CA ASP A 6 21.51 -26.89 12.09
C ASP A 6 21.06 -25.84 13.11
N HIS A 7 20.13 -24.97 12.70
CA HIS A 7 19.54 -23.96 13.59
C HIS A 7 18.36 -24.59 14.32
N ASP A 8 18.66 -25.25 15.44
CA ASP A 8 17.65 -25.80 16.33
C ASP A 8 17.02 -24.66 17.15
N ALA A 9 15.77 -24.33 16.84
CA ALA A 9 15.01 -23.30 17.54
C ALA A 9 14.37 -23.89 18.80
N GLN A 10 15.07 -23.79 19.94
CA GLN A 10 14.48 -24.17 21.23
C GLN A 10 13.46 -23.13 21.71
N ILE A 11 12.25 -23.61 22.02
CA ILE A 11 11.21 -22.82 22.66
C ILE A 11 11.59 -22.64 24.14
N LEU A 12 11.95 -21.41 24.52
CA LEU A 12 12.33 -21.06 25.88
C LEU A 12 11.13 -20.46 26.63
N ASN A 13 10.97 -20.84 27.90
CA ASN A 13 9.95 -20.26 28.78
C ASN A 13 10.44 -18.91 29.35
N ASP A 14 9.52 -18.04 29.78
CA ASP A 14 9.77 -16.67 30.25
C ASP A 14 10.85 -16.58 31.34
N GLN A 15 10.89 -17.56 32.25
CA GLN A 15 11.92 -17.64 33.29
C GLN A 15 13.32 -17.92 32.73
N GLN A 16 13.43 -18.76 31.69
CA GLN A 16 14.70 -19.10 31.05
C GLN A 16 15.22 -17.94 30.21
N VAL A 17 14.33 -17.21 29.53
CA VAL A 17 14.68 -15.99 28.79
C VAL A 17 15.15 -14.89 29.76
N THR A 18 14.46 -14.73 30.89
CA THR A 18 14.87 -13.75 31.92
C THR A 18 16.25 -14.07 32.46
N ALA A 19 16.53 -15.33 32.81
CA ALA A 19 17.85 -15.76 33.28
C ALA A 19 18.97 -15.47 32.26
N LYS A 20 18.71 -15.69 30.95
CA LYS A 20 19.69 -15.36 29.90
C LYS A 20 19.91 -13.86 29.71
N LEU A 21 18.86 -13.04 29.81
CA LEU A 21 18.95 -11.58 29.75
C LEU A 21 19.72 -11.02 30.94
N THR A 22 19.45 -11.50 32.16
CA THR A 22 20.16 -11.08 33.38
C THR A 22 21.64 -11.49 33.35
N ALA A 23 21.98 -12.62 32.71
CA ALA A 23 23.35 -13.07 32.52
C ALA A 23 24.18 -12.19 31.57
N ARG A 24 23.61 -11.14 30.95
CA ARG A 24 24.27 -10.22 29.99
C ARG A 24 24.99 -10.91 28.82
N THR A 25 24.58 -12.12 28.47
CA THR A 25 25.15 -12.89 27.34
C THR A 25 24.58 -12.44 25.99
N LEU A 26 23.56 -11.58 26.00
CA LEU A 26 22.95 -10.96 24.84
C LEU A 26 23.30 -9.46 24.81
N ASN A 27 23.63 -8.94 23.62
CA ASN A 27 24.00 -7.52 23.40
C ASN A 27 22.84 -6.51 23.55
N ILE A 28 21.75 -6.89 24.23
CA ILE A 28 20.55 -6.07 24.37
C ILE A 28 20.39 -5.72 25.85
N SER A 29 20.34 -4.41 26.16
CA SER A 29 20.40 -3.87 27.53
C SER A 29 19.09 -3.99 28.33
N PHE A 30 18.29 -5.04 28.12
CA PHE A 30 17.04 -5.25 28.85
C PHE A 30 17.27 -6.19 30.03
N VAL A 31 16.82 -5.77 31.23
CA VAL A 31 17.03 -6.51 32.48
C VAL A 31 15.91 -7.54 32.71
N HIS A 32 14.70 -7.27 32.21
CA HIS A 32 13.54 -8.14 32.37
C HIS A 32 12.84 -8.46 31.05
N VAL A 33 12.31 -9.68 30.93
CA VAL A 33 11.48 -10.12 29.78
C VAL A 33 10.22 -9.28 29.62
N LEU A 34 9.69 -8.76 30.73
CA LEU A 34 8.54 -7.87 30.70
C LEU A 34 8.85 -6.57 29.94
N ASP A 35 10.05 -6.01 30.03
CA ASP A 35 10.43 -4.81 29.29
C ASP A 35 10.54 -5.10 27.79
N VAL A 36 11.03 -6.29 27.43
CA VAL A 36 11.08 -6.74 26.03
C VAL A 36 9.67 -6.98 25.50
N LYS A 37 8.79 -7.66 26.25
CA LYS A 37 7.38 -7.88 25.88
C LYS A 37 6.62 -6.57 25.77
N GLN A 38 6.82 -5.65 26.71
CA GLN A 38 6.21 -4.32 26.71
C GLN A 38 6.69 -3.52 25.50
N THR A 39 8.01 -3.50 25.23
CA THR A 39 8.60 -2.80 24.07
C THR A 39 8.12 -3.39 22.74
N LEU A 40 8.02 -4.72 22.65
CA LEU A 40 7.46 -5.41 21.49
C LEU A 40 5.97 -5.09 21.32
N LYS A 41 5.20 -5.08 22.41
CA LYS A 41 3.78 -4.74 22.39
C LYS A 41 3.56 -3.27 22.01
N THR A 42 4.33 -2.34 22.56
CA THR A 42 4.27 -0.92 22.17
C THR A 42 4.78 -0.68 20.76
N SER A 43 5.78 -1.42 20.29
CA SER A 43 6.25 -1.38 18.90
C SER A 43 5.19 -1.95 17.95
N GLN A 44 4.50 -3.03 18.34
CA GLN A 44 3.39 -3.63 17.61
C GLN A 44 2.16 -2.71 17.59
N GLU A 45 1.87 -2.01 18.69
CA GLU A 45 0.80 -1.01 18.79
C GLU A 45 1.16 0.27 18.01
N ALA A 46 2.42 0.71 18.01
CA ALA A 46 2.90 1.81 17.18
C ALA A 46 2.93 1.46 15.69
N ALA A 47 3.26 0.22 15.33
CA ALA A 47 3.13 -0.30 13.97
C ALA A 47 1.65 -0.49 13.56
N ARG A 48 0.75 -0.66 14.53
CA ARG A 48 -0.72 -0.63 14.33
C ARG A 48 -1.30 0.78 14.29
N SER A 49 -0.58 1.79 14.76
CA SER A 49 -0.93 3.21 14.55
C SER A 49 -0.76 3.51 13.05
N GLY A 50 -1.80 3.19 12.29
CA GLY A 50 -1.86 3.34 10.83
C GLY A 50 -1.74 4.79 10.34
N ILE A 51 -1.55 5.76 11.23
CA ILE A 51 -1.38 7.17 10.90
C ILE A 51 -0.10 7.39 10.10
N ALA A 52 1.05 6.91 10.59
CA ALA A 52 2.33 7.06 9.88
C ALA A 52 2.33 6.31 8.53
N ALA A 53 1.77 5.09 8.52
CA ALA A 53 1.59 4.30 7.29
C ALA A 53 0.65 4.98 6.29
N SER A 54 -0.44 5.59 6.76
CA SER A 54 -1.38 6.34 5.90
C SER A 54 -0.75 7.59 5.30
N PHE A 55 0.19 8.21 6.03
CA PHE A 55 0.95 9.36 5.56
C PHE A 55 2.00 8.96 4.52
N SER A 56 2.75 7.88 4.74
CA SER A 56 3.76 7.40 3.78
C SER A 56 3.14 6.82 2.51
N LEU A 57 1.96 6.18 2.61
CA LEU A 57 1.22 5.66 1.44
C LEU A 57 0.40 6.74 0.71
N VAL A 58 0.57 8.01 1.06
CA VAL A 58 -0.10 9.14 0.40
C VAL A 58 -1.64 9.03 0.52
N ALA A 59 -2.16 8.33 1.53
CA ALA A 59 -3.60 8.23 1.75
C ALA A 59 -4.20 9.57 2.20
N ARG A 60 -3.36 10.46 2.76
CA ARG A 60 -3.71 11.81 3.23
C ARG A 60 -3.12 12.94 2.37
N GLY A 61 -2.66 12.64 1.16
CA GLY A 61 -2.00 13.59 0.27
C GLY A 61 -0.47 13.53 0.35
N VAL A 62 0.19 14.13 -0.64
CA VAL A 62 1.62 13.99 -0.90
C VAL A 62 2.47 14.63 0.19
N ALA A 63 2.03 15.77 0.71
CA ALA A 63 2.67 16.41 1.87
C ALA A 63 2.76 15.49 3.09
N GLY A 64 1.82 14.54 3.24
CA GLY A 64 1.84 13.54 4.30
C GLY A 64 3.15 12.75 4.37
N MET A 65 3.80 12.48 3.23
CA MET A 65 5.06 11.75 3.19
C MET A 65 6.17 12.45 3.97
N ALA A 66 6.30 13.77 3.83
CA ALA A 66 7.28 14.56 4.58
C ALA A 66 6.98 14.61 6.09
N TRP A 67 5.71 14.44 6.47
CA TRP A 67 5.29 14.39 7.86
C TRP A 67 5.46 13.02 8.51
N ALA A 68 5.46 11.94 7.73
CA ALA A 68 5.62 10.59 8.25
C ALA A 68 6.90 10.42 9.09
N PRO A 69 8.11 10.84 8.65
CA PRO A 69 9.35 10.72 9.42
C PRO A 69 9.55 11.83 10.46
N MET A 70 8.57 12.71 10.70
CA MET A 70 8.71 13.77 11.72
C MET A 70 8.90 13.19 13.13
N SER A 71 8.35 12.01 13.39
CA SER A 71 8.50 11.29 14.66
C SER A 71 9.29 10.00 14.48
N ALA A 72 10.31 9.80 15.32
CA ALA A 72 11.11 8.58 15.35
C ALA A 72 10.27 7.32 15.66
N PHE A 73 9.15 7.47 16.38
CA PHE A 73 8.24 6.39 16.74
C PHE A 73 7.46 5.82 15.54
N GLY A 74 7.43 6.52 14.40
CA GLY A 74 6.75 6.07 13.18
C GLY A 74 7.60 5.23 12.23
N THR A 75 8.92 5.14 12.44
CA THR A 75 9.88 4.59 11.45
C THR A 75 9.59 3.14 11.03
N VAL A 76 9.24 2.27 11.99
CA VAL A 76 8.87 0.87 11.69
C VAL A 76 7.59 0.81 10.84
N GLY A 77 6.61 1.66 11.14
CA GLY A 77 5.37 1.78 10.38
C GLY A 77 5.61 2.29 8.96
N ILE A 78 6.52 3.25 8.79
CA ILE A 78 6.95 3.78 7.49
C ILE A 78 7.64 2.70 6.67
N ILE A 79 8.63 2.01 7.24
CA ILE A 79 9.35 0.92 6.56
C ILE A 79 8.37 -0.15 6.09
N ARG A 80 7.47 -0.59 6.98
CA ARG A 80 6.43 -1.57 6.63
C ARG A 80 5.53 -1.06 5.51
N ALA A 81 5.14 0.21 5.56
CA ALA A 81 4.30 0.82 4.54
C ALA A 81 5.01 0.96 3.19
N CYS A 82 6.30 1.32 3.16
CA CYS A 82 7.13 1.36 1.96
C CYS A 82 7.27 -0.04 1.34
N PHE A 83 7.60 -1.06 2.14
CA PHE A 83 7.63 -2.45 1.67
C PHE A 83 6.27 -2.90 1.15
N SER A 84 5.19 -2.54 1.85
CA SER A 84 3.83 -2.82 1.43
C SER A 84 3.45 -2.12 0.12
N GLY A 85 4.07 -0.98 -0.21
CA GLY A 85 3.83 -0.26 -1.45
C GLY A 85 4.67 -0.76 -2.61
N ALA A 86 5.91 -1.13 -2.35
CA ALA A 86 6.82 -1.67 -3.36
C ALA A 86 6.51 -3.12 -3.77
N THR A 87 5.81 -3.87 -2.92
CA THR A 87 5.49 -5.29 -3.16
C THR A 87 4.16 -5.49 -3.87
N ASN A 88 4.11 -6.50 -4.75
CA ASN A 88 2.86 -6.93 -5.39
C ASN A 88 1.92 -7.59 -4.37
N GLY A 89 0.62 -7.64 -4.68
CA GLY A 89 -0.42 -8.13 -3.77
C GLY A 89 -0.10 -9.48 -3.14
N TRP A 90 0.22 -10.50 -3.94
CA TRP A 90 0.55 -11.84 -3.44
C TRP A 90 1.72 -11.84 -2.44
N LEU A 91 2.74 -11.01 -2.68
CA LEU A 91 3.94 -10.95 -1.85
C LEU A 91 3.66 -10.18 -0.55
N ARG A 92 2.83 -9.14 -0.63
CA ARG A 92 2.36 -8.39 0.53
C ARG A 92 1.61 -9.27 1.52
N GLU A 93 0.76 -10.17 1.02
CA GLU A 93 0.07 -11.17 1.84
C GLU A 93 1.07 -12.18 2.44
N THR A 94 1.94 -12.74 1.60
CA THR A 94 2.95 -13.75 2.03
C THR A 94 3.88 -13.21 3.13
N LEU A 95 4.27 -11.94 3.05
CA LEU A 95 5.15 -11.28 4.02
C LEU A 95 4.39 -10.70 5.23
N SER A 96 3.07 -10.91 5.33
CA SER A 96 2.21 -10.31 6.37
C SER A 96 2.32 -8.77 6.42
N LEU A 97 2.63 -8.14 5.29
CA LEU A 97 2.74 -6.70 5.15
C LEU A 97 1.38 -6.03 4.93
N ARG A 98 0.35 -6.82 4.61
CA ARG A 98 -1.00 -6.34 4.36
C ARG A 98 -1.61 -5.69 5.61
N THR A 99 -2.17 -4.52 5.42
CA THR A 99 -2.88 -3.73 6.42
C THR A 99 -4.11 -3.08 5.79
N PRO A 100 -5.16 -2.73 6.55
CA PRO A 100 -6.29 -1.97 6.02
C PRO A 100 -5.85 -0.64 5.37
N THR A 101 -4.79 -0.02 5.88
CA THR A 101 -4.20 1.20 5.31
C THR A 101 -3.51 0.97 3.97
N SER A 102 -2.81 -0.15 3.79
CA SER A 102 -2.20 -0.49 2.49
C SER A 102 -3.24 -0.86 1.45
N ASP A 103 -4.26 -1.60 1.88
CA ASP A 103 -5.38 -1.98 1.03
C ASP A 103 -6.16 -0.74 0.58
N ALA A 104 -6.46 0.19 1.49
CA ALA A 104 -7.10 1.45 1.14
C ALA A 104 -6.23 2.36 0.25
N ALA A 105 -4.90 2.28 0.35
CA ALA A 105 -4.01 3.16 -0.42
C ALA A 105 -3.73 2.67 -1.85
N ILE A 106 -3.56 1.35 -2.04
CA ILE A 106 -3.07 0.74 -3.29
C ILE A 106 -4.08 -0.28 -3.85
N GLY A 107 -4.95 -0.81 -3.00
CA GLY A 107 -5.79 -1.96 -3.30
C GLY A 107 -5.01 -3.26 -3.21
N MET A 108 -5.73 -4.37 -3.39
CA MET A 108 -5.21 -5.73 -3.41
C MET A 108 -5.83 -6.48 -4.59
N ASP A 109 -5.00 -6.83 -5.55
CA ASP A 109 -5.38 -7.63 -6.71
C ASP A 109 -4.42 -8.81 -6.92
N LEU A 110 -4.95 -9.89 -7.50
CA LEU A 110 -4.20 -11.08 -7.88
C LEU A 110 -4.54 -11.42 -9.32
N GLU A 111 -3.53 -11.65 -10.15
CA GLU A 111 -3.71 -12.14 -11.52
C GLU A 111 -4.50 -13.46 -11.51
N LEU A 112 -5.50 -13.56 -12.38
CA LEU A 112 -6.34 -14.76 -12.52
C LEU A 112 -5.57 -15.94 -13.11
N MET A 113 -4.53 -15.66 -13.90
CA MET A 113 -3.65 -16.65 -14.50
C MET A 113 -2.97 -17.56 -13.46
N ASP A 114 -2.60 -18.76 -13.91
CA ASP A 114 -1.95 -19.84 -13.13
C ASP A 114 -0.51 -19.48 -12.70
N SER A 115 -0.32 -18.32 -12.07
CA SER A 115 0.84 -18.09 -11.24
C SER A 115 0.72 -19.02 -10.03
N PRO A 116 1.62 -20.01 -9.87
CA PRO A 116 1.55 -20.94 -8.74
C PRO A 116 1.69 -20.21 -7.39
N ARG A 117 2.24 -18.99 -7.40
CA ARG A 117 2.35 -18.13 -6.22
C ARG A 117 1.03 -17.43 -5.92
N ALA A 118 0.37 -16.83 -6.92
CA ALA A 118 -0.93 -16.20 -6.74
C ALA A 118 -2.02 -17.21 -6.37
N SER A 119 -2.00 -18.40 -6.99
CA SER A 119 -2.92 -19.51 -6.68
C SER A 119 -2.81 -19.99 -5.23
N LYS A 120 -1.58 -20.08 -4.67
CA LYS A 120 -1.38 -20.41 -3.25
C LYS A 120 -1.98 -19.36 -2.33
N VAL A 121 -1.75 -18.08 -2.62
CA VAL A 121 -2.29 -16.98 -1.81
C VAL A 121 -3.82 -16.93 -1.91
N ARG A 122 -4.39 -17.14 -3.11
CA ARG A 122 -5.84 -17.19 -3.34
C ARG A 122 -6.56 -18.19 -2.43
N LYS A 123 -5.93 -19.32 -2.09
CA LYS A 123 -6.52 -20.34 -1.18
C LYS A 123 -6.66 -19.87 0.27
N HIS A 124 -5.88 -18.87 0.68
CA HIS A 124 -5.88 -18.34 2.06
C HIS A 124 -6.66 -17.03 2.18
N MET A 125 -7.10 -16.47 1.06
CA MET A 125 -7.83 -15.21 1.01
C MET A 125 -9.33 -15.47 1.06
N ASP A 126 -10.06 -14.50 1.59
CA ASP A 126 -11.52 -14.45 1.47
C ASP A 126 -11.94 -14.29 0.00
N HIS A 127 -13.24 -14.16 -0.21
CA HIS A 127 -13.81 -14.05 -1.54
C HIS A 127 -13.40 -12.76 -2.27
N PRO A 128 -13.17 -12.83 -3.60
CA PRO A 128 -12.92 -11.62 -4.38
C PRO A 128 -14.15 -10.71 -4.38
N LEU A 129 -13.91 -9.41 -4.25
CA LEU A 129 -14.89 -8.32 -4.29
C LEU A 129 -15.25 -7.91 -5.72
N GLY A 130 -14.41 -8.29 -6.69
CA GLY A 130 -14.60 -7.97 -8.09
C GLY A 130 -13.51 -8.55 -8.99
N VAL A 131 -13.67 -8.32 -10.28
CA VAL A 131 -12.71 -8.66 -11.34
C VAL A 131 -12.39 -7.39 -12.10
N ILE A 132 -11.10 -7.20 -12.39
CA ILE A 132 -10.59 -6.12 -13.23
C ILE A 132 -10.03 -6.73 -14.51
N CYS A 133 -10.30 -6.09 -15.64
CA CYS A 133 -9.72 -6.40 -16.93
C CYS A 133 -9.07 -5.14 -17.51
N ASP A 134 -7.84 -5.28 -18.02
CA ASP A 134 -7.21 -4.20 -18.79
C ASP A 134 -7.52 -4.40 -20.29
N ALA A 135 -8.25 -3.43 -20.86
CA ALA A 135 -8.64 -3.43 -22.26
C ALA A 135 -7.46 -3.16 -23.21
N LYS A 136 -6.37 -2.52 -22.75
CA LYS A 136 -5.15 -2.31 -23.57
C LYS A 136 -4.47 -3.63 -23.91
N GLU A 137 -4.36 -4.52 -22.93
CA GLU A 137 -3.76 -5.84 -23.10
C GLU A 137 -4.66 -6.79 -23.93
N CYS A 138 -5.97 -6.52 -24.00
CA CYS A 138 -6.88 -7.28 -24.85
C CYS A 138 -6.80 -6.91 -26.35
N LEU A 139 -6.35 -5.69 -26.68
CA LEU A 139 -6.25 -5.23 -28.07
C LEU A 139 -5.02 -5.77 -28.81
N SER A 140 -3.97 -6.20 -28.11
CA SER A 140 -2.78 -6.79 -28.72
C SER A 140 -3.01 -8.19 -29.33
N ASP A 141 -4.16 -8.82 -29.07
CA ASP A 141 -4.52 -10.16 -29.55
C ASP A 141 -5.27 -10.16 -30.91
N THR A 142 -5.25 -9.06 -31.68
CA THR A 142 -5.88 -8.99 -33.01
C THR A 142 -5.16 -9.78 -34.13
N GLU A 143 -4.26 -10.70 -33.81
CA GLU A 143 -3.89 -11.75 -34.76
C GLU A 143 -5.01 -12.79 -34.82
N PHE A 144 -5.91 -12.58 -35.80
CA PHE A 144 -7.01 -13.46 -36.17
C PHE A 144 -6.57 -14.94 -36.21
N GLY A 145 -6.88 -15.69 -35.15
CA GLY A 145 -6.70 -17.15 -35.10
C GLY A 145 -6.08 -17.72 -33.82
N GLY A 146 -5.51 -16.88 -32.95
CA GLY A 146 -5.00 -17.31 -31.63
C GLY A 146 -6.09 -17.41 -30.57
N GLU A 147 -6.03 -18.42 -29.69
CA GLU A 147 -6.80 -18.44 -28.45
C GLU A 147 -6.61 -17.11 -27.72
N ARG A 148 -7.70 -16.38 -27.44
CA ARG A 148 -7.66 -15.13 -26.66
C ARG A 148 -6.95 -15.43 -25.35
N LYS A 149 -5.75 -14.90 -25.16
CA LYS A 149 -5.04 -15.08 -23.91
C LYS A 149 -5.70 -14.14 -22.91
N HIS A 150 -6.42 -14.71 -21.94
CA HIS A 150 -7.05 -13.99 -20.82
C HIS A 150 -6.00 -13.40 -19.84
N THR A 151 -4.84 -12.97 -20.33
CA THR A 151 -3.65 -12.64 -19.53
C THR A 151 -3.84 -11.42 -18.63
N SER A 152 -4.83 -10.57 -18.91
CA SER A 152 -5.03 -9.29 -18.23
C SER A 152 -6.03 -9.31 -17.08
N TRP A 153 -6.67 -10.45 -16.80
CA TRP A 153 -7.74 -10.50 -15.80
C TRP A 153 -7.16 -10.61 -14.38
N LYS A 154 -7.70 -9.83 -13.45
CA LYS A 154 -7.24 -9.77 -12.06
C LYS A 154 -8.44 -9.87 -11.10
N ASP A 155 -8.35 -10.78 -10.14
CA ASP A 155 -9.25 -10.83 -8.99
C ASP A 155 -8.91 -9.69 -8.02
N VAL A 156 -9.92 -8.95 -7.57
CA VAL A 156 -9.75 -7.88 -6.58
C VAL A 156 -10.25 -8.33 -5.23
N TYR A 157 -9.38 -8.25 -4.21
CA TYR A 157 -9.69 -8.57 -2.82
C TYR A 157 -9.85 -7.33 -1.95
N ALA A 158 -9.31 -6.20 -2.39
CA ALA A 158 -9.56 -4.89 -1.80
C ALA A 158 -9.45 -3.80 -2.87
N PHE A 159 -10.46 -2.95 -2.96
CA PHE A 159 -10.37 -1.74 -3.77
C PHE A 159 -9.57 -0.69 -3.01
N ASP A 160 -8.76 0.08 -3.74
CA ASP A 160 -8.20 1.30 -3.21
C ASP A 160 -9.31 2.34 -2.97
N LEU A 161 -9.04 3.32 -2.11
CA LEU A 161 -10.03 4.30 -1.67
C LEU A 161 -10.62 5.11 -2.84
N GLN A 162 -9.83 5.36 -3.89
CA GLN A 162 -10.31 6.09 -5.07
C GLN A 162 -11.35 5.27 -5.81
N THR A 163 -11.01 4.03 -6.20
CA THR A 163 -11.94 3.12 -6.87
C THR A 163 -13.16 2.82 -6.02
N LEU A 164 -12.98 2.59 -4.70
CA LEU A 164 -14.09 2.35 -3.79
C LEU A 164 -15.04 3.56 -3.72
N SER A 165 -14.52 4.77 -3.57
CA SER A 165 -15.33 5.99 -3.50
C SER A 165 -16.12 6.27 -4.79
N MET A 166 -15.59 5.81 -5.92
CA MET A 166 -16.28 5.86 -7.20
C MET A 166 -17.39 4.81 -7.26
N LEU A 167 -17.10 3.57 -6.88
CA LEU A 167 -18.06 2.46 -6.88
C LEU A 167 -19.24 2.68 -5.91
N ASP A 168 -18.98 3.29 -4.76
CA ASP A 168 -20.01 3.61 -3.75
C ASP A 168 -21.02 4.66 -4.24
N ARG A 169 -20.63 5.50 -5.21
CA ARG A 169 -21.52 6.51 -5.80
C ARG A 169 -22.38 5.97 -6.92
N LEU A 170 -22.05 4.80 -7.45
CA LEU A 170 -22.84 4.16 -8.51
C LEU A 170 -24.03 3.41 -7.88
N PRO A 171 -25.21 3.45 -8.50
CA PRO A 171 -26.35 2.69 -8.02
C PRO A 171 -26.06 1.18 -8.05
N ASP A 172 -26.58 0.45 -7.07
CA ASP A 172 -26.55 -1.02 -7.10
C ASP A 172 -27.51 -1.52 -8.18
N THR A 173 -27.03 -2.37 -9.08
CA THR A 173 -27.92 -3.05 -10.03
C THR A 173 -28.61 -4.18 -9.29
N ASN A 174 -29.93 -4.05 -9.08
CA ASN A 174 -30.75 -5.12 -8.52
C ASN A 174 -30.80 -6.32 -9.48
N PRO A 175 -30.85 -7.55 -8.95
CA PRO A 175 -30.84 -8.77 -9.77
C PRO A 175 -32.05 -8.89 -10.71
N ASP A 176 -33.15 -8.18 -10.41
CA ASP A 176 -34.38 -8.16 -11.22
C ASP A 176 -34.31 -7.22 -12.43
N TYR A 177 -33.31 -6.33 -12.49
CA TYR A 177 -33.12 -5.42 -13.62
C TYR A 177 -32.04 -5.95 -14.56
N GLY A 178 -32.20 -5.70 -15.86
CA GLY A 178 -31.18 -6.01 -16.86
C GLY A 178 -29.82 -5.38 -16.52
N LEU A 179 -28.73 -6.02 -16.95
CA LEU A 179 -27.36 -5.58 -16.69
C LEU A 179 -27.17 -4.11 -17.08
N GLN A 180 -26.98 -3.24 -16.09
CA GLN A 180 -26.64 -1.84 -16.33
C GLN A 180 -25.12 -1.71 -16.47
N VAL A 181 -24.68 -1.39 -17.67
CA VAL A 181 -23.28 -1.11 -17.98
C VAL A 181 -23.07 0.40 -17.85
N LEU A 182 -22.31 0.81 -16.84
CA LEU A 182 -21.99 2.20 -16.60
C LEU A 182 -20.66 2.50 -17.29
N MET A 183 -20.70 3.31 -18.35
CA MET A 183 -19.47 3.84 -18.91
C MET A 183 -18.94 4.94 -18.02
N TYR A 184 -17.67 4.86 -17.66
CA TYR A 184 -17.00 5.93 -16.93
C TYR A 184 -16.91 7.16 -17.83
N ALA A 185 -17.77 8.15 -17.58
CA ALA A 185 -17.55 9.48 -18.11
C ALA A 185 -16.38 10.09 -17.32
N GLN A 186 -15.31 10.49 -18.02
CA GLN A 186 -14.18 11.23 -17.47
C GLN A 186 -14.71 12.42 -16.67
N TYR A 187 -14.75 12.26 -15.35
CA TYR A 187 -15.08 13.30 -14.39
C TYR A 187 -13.90 13.44 -13.45
N ASP A 188 -13.78 14.63 -12.86
CA ASP A 188 -12.80 15.05 -11.84
C ASP A 188 -12.88 14.20 -10.53
N PHE A 189 -12.78 12.89 -10.62
CA PHE A 189 -12.65 11.98 -9.47
C PHE A 189 -11.22 12.02 -8.91
N GLN A 190 -10.31 12.79 -9.53
CA GLN A 190 -9.12 13.26 -8.84
C GLN A 190 -9.58 14.09 -7.65
N ARG A 191 -9.42 13.51 -6.45
CA ARG A 191 -9.56 14.16 -5.15
C ARG A 191 -9.08 15.60 -5.30
N LYS A 192 -10.00 16.57 -5.15
CA LYS A 192 -9.73 18.01 -5.38
C LYS A 192 -8.43 18.38 -4.70
N HIS A 193 -7.35 18.40 -5.48
CA HIS A 193 -6.00 18.52 -4.93
C HIS A 193 -5.89 19.92 -4.36
N HIS A 194 -5.87 20.03 -3.03
CA HIS A 194 -5.74 21.30 -2.34
C HIS A 194 -4.26 21.70 -2.38
N THR A 195 -3.77 22.09 -3.56
CA THR A 195 -2.36 22.45 -3.79
C THR A 195 -1.88 23.49 -2.78
N LYS A 196 -2.74 24.45 -2.39
CA LYS A 196 -2.44 25.42 -1.34
C LYS A 196 -2.19 24.75 0.02
N PHE A 197 -3.05 23.80 0.41
CA PHE A 197 -2.89 23.07 1.67
C PHE A 197 -1.64 22.20 1.66
N GLN A 198 -1.37 21.52 0.54
CA GLN A 198 -0.17 20.68 0.39
C GLN A 198 1.12 21.50 0.44
N ILE A 199 1.19 22.64 -0.27
CA ILE A 199 2.34 23.54 -0.20
C ILE A 199 2.54 24.04 1.23
N VAL A 200 1.48 24.52 1.90
CA VAL A 200 1.57 24.99 3.30
C VAL A 200 2.04 23.87 4.23
N SER A 201 1.49 22.66 4.08
CA SER A 201 1.88 21.49 4.87
C SER A 201 3.34 21.09 4.61
N LEU A 202 3.80 21.12 3.35
CA LEU A 202 5.18 20.84 2.99
C LEU A 202 6.13 21.92 3.55
N SER A 203 5.77 23.19 3.45
CA SER A 203 6.53 24.30 4.03
C SER A 203 6.64 24.17 5.55
N LEU A 204 5.55 23.79 6.23
CA LEU A 204 5.56 23.60 7.69
C LEU A 204 6.45 22.40 8.11
N SER A 205 6.64 21.40 7.25
CA SER A 205 7.58 20.30 7.51
C SER A 205 9.05 20.75 7.58
N LEU A 206 9.39 21.93 7.02
CA LEU A 206 10.74 22.53 7.14
C LEU A 206 11.11 22.89 8.58
N ALA A 207 10.13 22.94 9.50
CA ALA A 207 10.41 23.07 10.93
C ALA A 207 11.36 21.95 11.44
N LYS A 208 11.45 20.81 10.74
CA LYS A 208 12.43 19.76 11.03
C LYS A 208 13.88 20.23 10.97
N ILE A 209 14.19 21.23 10.14
CA ILE A 209 15.52 21.83 10.05
C ILE A 209 15.92 22.46 11.39
N MET A 210 14.97 23.06 12.11
CA MET A 210 15.24 23.62 13.45
C MET A 210 15.58 22.53 14.46
N GLU A 211 14.87 21.40 14.43
CA GLU A 211 15.17 20.25 15.30
C GLU A 211 16.57 19.69 15.01
N ILE A 212 16.92 19.52 13.73
CA ILE A 212 18.24 19.05 13.30
C ILE A 212 19.32 20.03 13.76
N TYR A 213 19.09 21.34 13.61
CA TYR A 213 20.01 22.38 14.06
C TYR A 213 20.22 22.35 15.58
N VAL A 214 19.15 22.20 16.36
CA VAL A 214 19.23 22.09 17.83
C VAL A 214 20.00 20.84 18.25
N LEU A 215 19.74 19.68 17.63
CA LEU A 215 20.49 18.44 17.88
C LEU A 215 21.98 18.61 17.56
N TRP A 216 22.29 19.30 16.48
CA TRP A 216 23.66 19.60 16.08
C TRP A 216 24.34 20.54 17.10
N ALA A 217 23.65 21.60 17.54
CA ALA A 217 24.15 22.55 18.52
C ALA A 217 24.42 21.90 19.90
N MET A 218 23.66 20.88 20.27
CA MET A 218 23.87 20.08 21.49
C MET A 218 24.99 19.02 21.36
N GLY A 219 25.67 18.94 20.21
CA GLY A 219 26.73 17.96 19.96
C GLY A 219 26.22 16.54 19.67
N ALA A 220 24.91 16.36 19.48
CA ALA A 220 24.29 15.07 19.19
C ALA A 220 24.24 14.78 17.67
N TYR A 221 25.40 14.83 17.02
CA TYR A 221 25.53 14.73 15.55
C TYR A 221 24.88 13.49 14.95
N TYR A 222 25.08 12.32 15.57
CA TYR A 222 24.52 11.05 15.09
C TYR A 222 22.99 11.01 15.17
N ALA A 223 22.40 11.54 16.24
CA ALA A 223 20.95 11.63 16.38
C ALA A 223 20.35 12.57 15.33
N GLY A 224 21.03 13.70 15.07
CA GLY A 224 20.68 14.61 13.98
C GLY A 224 20.68 13.92 12.61
N LEU A 225 21.74 13.18 12.27
CA LEU A 225 21.84 12.45 11.01
C LEU A 225 20.77 11.37 10.85
N VAL A 226 20.55 10.55 11.88
CA VAL A 226 19.56 9.46 11.87
C VAL A 226 18.14 10.01 11.68
N SER A 227 17.85 11.20 12.23
CA SER A 227 16.55 11.83 12.00
C SER A 227 16.47 12.61 10.68
N ALA A 228 17.57 13.18 10.20
CA ALA A 228 17.61 14.01 8.99
C ALA A 228 17.49 13.18 7.71
N LEU A 229 18.20 12.05 7.62
CA LEU A 229 18.28 11.26 6.38
C LEU A 229 16.91 10.74 5.90
N PRO A 230 16.08 10.08 6.76
CA PRO A 230 14.76 9.64 6.33
C PRO A 230 13.86 10.82 5.97
N TRP A 231 13.87 11.90 6.77
CA TRP A 231 13.06 13.08 6.48
C TRP A 231 13.41 13.71 5.13
N LEU A 232 14.69 13.90 4.85
CA LEU A 232 15.15 14.48 3.59
C LEU A 232 14.70 13.63 2.39
N TYR A 233 14.81 12.30 2.49
CA TYR A 233 14.33 11.39 1.44
C TYR A 233 12.84 11.58 1.17
N PHE A 234 11.99 11.47 2.20
CA PHE A 234 10.53 11.62 2.02
C PHE A 234 10.12 13.03 1.59
N PHE A 235 10.85 14.06 2.02
CA PHE A 235 10.63 15.44 1.57
C PHE A 235 10.92 15.60 0.08
N LEU A 236 12.04 15.05 -0.42
CA LEU A 236 12.39 15.09 -1.84
C LEU A 236 11.41 14.31 -2.71
N VAL A 237 11.00 13.11 -2.26
CA VAL A 237 9.97 12.31 -2.95
C VAL A 237 8.65 13.07 -2.99
N ALA A 238 8.22 13.67 -1.88
CA ALA A 238 7.01 14.49 -1.83
C ALA A 238 7.07 15.67 -2.80
N LEU A 239 8.21 16.35 -2.90
CA LEU A 239 8.40 17.45 -3.83
C LEU A 239 8.35 16.98 -5.29
N GLY A 240 8.98 15.85 -5.61
CA GLY A 240 8.94 15.25 -6.95
C GLY A 240 7.53 14.87 -7.38
N VAL A 241 6.76 14.24 -6.48
CA VAL A 241 5.37 13.87 -6.72
C VAL A 241 4.49 15.11 -6.89
N GLU A 242 4.60 16.14 -6.03
CA GLU A 242 3.85 17.39 -6.17
C GLU A 242 4.13 18.07 -7.53
N VAL A 243 5.41 18.13 -7.94
CA VAL A 243 5.79 18.69 -9.26
C VAL A 243 5.15 17.87 -10.38
N LYS A 244 5.20 16.54 -10.30
CA LYS A 244 4.59 15.65 -11.28
C LYS A 244 3.08 15.83 -11.35
N GLU A 245 2.39 15.91 -10.22
CA GLU A 245 0.95 16.14 -10.17
C GLU A 245 0.56 17.51 -10.75
N VAL A 246 1.33 18.57 -10.46
CA VAL A 246 1.14 19.89 -11.07
C VAL A 246 1.37 19.86 -12.58
N VAL A 247 2.35 19.10 -13.07
CA VAL A 247 2.62 18.93 -14.50
C VAL A 247 1.51 18.13 -15.18
N LEU A 248 1.06 17.04 -14.58
CA LEU A 248 -0.04 16.21 -15.10
C LEU A 248 -1.33 17.01 -15.18
N LYS A 249 -1.64 17.83 -14.18
CA LYS A 249 -2.80 18.73 -14.18
C LYS A 249 -2.79 19.74 -15.34
N ARG A 250 -1.62 20.04 -15.92
CA ARG A 250 -1.49 20.94 -17.07
C ARG A 250 -1.62 20.23 -18.42
N ARG A 251 -1.61 18.90 -18.45
CA ARG A 251 -1.82 18.15 -19.69
C ARG A 251 -3.33 18.03 -19.96
N PRO A 252 -3.78 18.22 -21.22
CA PRO A 252 -5.16 17.92 -21.58
C PRO A 252 -5.42 16.41 -21.39
N GLU A 253 -6.48 16.08 -20.65
CA GLU A 253 -6.88 14.71 -20.29
C GLU A 253 -7.47 13.93 -21.49
N ASN A 254 -6.67 13.74 -22.54
CA ASN A 254 -7.15 13.14 -23.79
C ASN A 254 -7.05 11.61 -23.84
N GLU A 255 -6.53 10.95 -22.79
CA GLU A 255 -6.47 9.48 -22.78
C GLU A 255 -7.63 8.88 -21.99
N PRO A 256 -8.58 8.18 -22.65
CA PRO A 256 -9.63 7.46 -21.94
C PRO A 256 -9.00 6.36 -21.07
N GLY A 257 -9.62 6.08 -19.92
CA GLY A 257 -9.23 4.94 -19.11
C GLY A 257 -9.47 3.63 -19.86
N HIS A 258 -8.71 2.58 -19.52
CA HIS A 258 -8.77 1.28 -20.19
C HIS A 258 -9.11 0.13 -19.23
N LEU A 259 -9.41 0.43 -17.98
CA LEU A 259 -9.74 -0.59 -16.99
C LEU A 259 -11.24 -0.80 -16.92
N ASP A 260 -11.65 -2.05 -17.11
CA ASP A 260 -13.01 -2.49 -16.93
C ASP A 260 -13.12 -3.22 -15.59
N ILE A 261 -14.05 -2.77 -14.74
CA ILE A 261 -14.23 -3.26 -13.38
C ILE A 261 -15.62 -3.87 -13.25
N ILE A 262 -15.67 -5.12 -12.81
CA ILE A 262 -16.89 -5.82 -12.43
C ILE A 262 -16.83 -6.04 -10.93
N THR A 263 -17.77 -5.47 -10.17
CA THR A 263 -17.84 -5.65 -8.71
C THR A 263 -19.21 -6.17 -8.28
N GLY A 264 -19.27 -6.79 -7.11
CA GLY A 264 -20.48 -7.33 -6.51
C GLY A 264 -20.34 -8.81 -6.17
N LYS A 265 -21.47 -9.43 -5.83
CA LYS A 265 -21.48 -10.87 -5.51
C LYS A 265 -21.41 -11.68 -6.81
N LEU A 266 -20.19 -12.01 -7.22
CA LEU A 266 -19.91 -12.77 -8.45
C LEU A 266 -20.60 -14.14 -8.44
N PRO A 267 -21.12 -14.62 -9.59
CA PRO A 267 -21.75 -15.92 -9.70
C PRO A 267 -20.75 -17.04 -9.44
N ARG A 268 -21.20 -18.13 -8.81
CA ARG A 268 -20.39 -19.33 -8.54
C ARG A 268 -21.08 -20.56 -9.06
N VAL A 269 -20.31 -21.64 -9.19
CA VAL A 269 -20.87 -22.97 -9.45
C VAL A 269 -21.84 -23.31 -8.31
N GLY A 270 -23.14 -23.31 -8.62
CA GLY A 270 -24.22 -23.59 -7.67
C GLY A 270 -24.73 -22.39 -6.85
N GLN A 271 -24.24 -21.17 -7.07
CA GLN A 271 -24.77 -19.97 -6.41
C GLN A 271 -24.99 -18.84 -7.42
N GLU A 272 -26.23 -18.36 -7.50
CA GLU A 272 -26.56 -17.20 -8.33
C GLU A 272 -25.83 -15.96 -7.81
N GLY A 273 -25.24 -15.20 -8.73
CA GLY A 273 -24.56 -13.95 -8.40
C GLY A 273 -25.60 -12.89 -7.99
N GLY A 274 -25.30 -12.12 -6.94
CA GLY A 274 -26.19 -11.09 -6.41
C GLY A 274 -26.09 -9.76 -7.16
N ALA A 275 -26.30 -8.64 -6.46
CA ALA A 275 -26.16 -7.29 -7.01
C ALA A 275 -24.75 -7.06 -7.59
N ARG A 276 -24.69 -6.40 -8.75
CA ARG A 276 -23.45 -6.20 -9.53
C ARG A 276 -23.36 -4.78 -10.05
N LYS A 277 -22.14 -4.32 -10.25
CA LYS A 277 -21.84 -3.09 -10.98
C LYS A 277 -20.78 -3.39 -12.02
N VAL A 278 -21.02 -2.94 -13.24
CA VAL A 278 -20.05 -3.01 -14.34
C VAL A 278 -19.69 -1.59 -14.70
N VAL A 279 -18.40 -1.29 -14.59
CA VAL A 279 -17.83 0.02 -14.89
C VAL A 279 -16.79 -0.16 -15.98
N LEU A 280 -16.95 0.56 -17.09
CA LEU A 280 -16.01 0.48 -18.22
C LEU A 280 -15.16 1.73 -18.32
N GLY A 281 -13.90 1.57 -18.72
CA GLY A 281 -12.99 2.69 -19.05
C GLY A 281 -12.49 3.50 -17.84
N VAL A 282 -12.28 2.85 -16.70
CA VAL A 282 -11.69 3.45 -15.50
C VAL A 282 -10.21 3.76 -15.73
N SER A 283 -9.73 4.87 -15.16
CA SER A 283 -8.30 5.20 -15.16
C SER A 283 -7.53 4.34 -14.16
N GLU A 284 -6.32 3.91 -14.51
CA GLU A 284 -5.48 3.16 -13.58
C GLU A 284 -5.06 4.02 -12.39
N ASN A 285 -5.05 3.44 -11.20
CA ASN A 285 -4.49 4.11 -10.04
C ASN A 285 -2.97 4.31 -10.27
N PRO A 286 -2.48 5.56 -10.31
CA PRO A 286 -1.08 5.84 -10.64
C PRO A 286 -0.11 5.18 -9.63
N LYS A 287 -0.54 4.96 -8.39
CA LYS A 287 0.25 4.32 -7.33
C LYS A 287 0.61 2.86 -7.62
N ARG A 288 -0.05 2.22 -8.59
CA ARG A 288 0.28 0.86 -9.03
C ARG A 288 1.41 0.82 -10.06
N SER A 289 1.72 1.95 -10.68
CA SER A 289 2.77 2.02 -11.70
C SER A 289 4.16 1.75 -11.12
N LEU A 290 5.05 1.22 -11.95
CA LEU A 290 6.44 0.93 -11.57
C LEU A 290 7.16 2.16 -11.03
N GLU A 291 6.87 3.35 -11.57
CA GLU A 291 7.47 4.61 -11.11
C GLU A 291 7.14 4.88 -9.63
N TRP A 292 5.89 4.65 -9.23
CA TRP A 292 5.46 4.80 -7.84
C TRP A 292 5.96 3.70 -6.90
N LYS A 293 6.32 2.52 -7.42
CA LYS A 293 6.94 1.45 -6.64
C LYS A 293 8.43 1.70 -6.37
N ILE A 294 9.07 2.50 -7.23
CA ILE A 294 10.51 2.82 -7.15
C ILE A 294 10.75 4.09 -6.33
N MET A 295 9.82 5.05 -6.38
CA MET A 295 9.81 6.26 -5.53
C MET A 295 9.52 5.92 -4.07
#